data_AF-A0A3Q9Q585-F1
#
_entry.id   AF-A0A3Q9Q585-F1
#
_cell.length_a   1.000
_cell.length_b   1.000
_cell.length_c   1.000
_cell.angle_alpha   90.00
_cell.angle_beta   90.00
_cell.angle_gamma   90.00
#
_symmetry.space_group_name_H-M   'P 1'
#
loop_
_entity.id
_entity.type
_entity.pdbx_description
1 polymer ?
#
loop_
_entity_poly.entity_id
_entity_poly.type
_entity_poly.pdbx_seq_one_letter_code
_entity_poly.pdbx_strand_id
1 'polypeptide(L)'
;MKKSHFTEEQIAYALKQVELGMAVGEVCRKMGIAEATFYVWRKKYGGLGPSELKRLRVLEEENRKLKQLVADLSLDKAMLQEVVTKKL
;
A
#
# COMPACT_ATOMS: atom_id res chain seq x y z
N MET A 1 -7.99 3.00 -6.99
CA MET A 1 -8.07 1.57 -7.35
C MET A 1 -9.12 0.93 -6.47
N LYS A 2 -10.05 0.13 -7.01
CA LYS A 2 -10.99 -0.65 -6.17
C LYS A 2 -10.17 -1.50 -5.19
N LYS A 3 -10.62 -1.64 -3.94
CA LYS A 3 -9.98 -2.54 -2.97
C LYS A 3 -9.93 -3.94 -3.59
N SER A 4 -8.73 -4.51 -3.65
CA SER A 4 -8.53 -5.89 -4.07
C SER A 4 -9.35 -6.81 -3.15
N HIS A 5 -10.03 -7.81 -3.70
CA HIS A 5 -10.64 -8.87 -2.91
C HIS A 5 -9.59 -9.74 -2.19
N PHE A 6 -8.34 -9.69 -2.66
CA PHE A 6 -7.22 -10.41 -2.08
C PHE A 6 -6.45 -9.54 -1.09
N THR A 7 -6.11 -10.11 0.06
CA THR A 7 -5.24 -9.47 1.04
C THR A 7 -3.80 -9.46 0.56
N GLU A 8 -2.98 -8.56 1.09
CA GLU A 8 -1.57 -8.46 0.74
C GLU A 8 -0.80 -9.74 1.10
N GLU A 9 -1.22 -10.43 2.16
CA GLU A 9 -0.65 -11.71 2.58
C GLU A 9 -0.95 -12.82 1.55
N GLN A 10 -2.15 -12.84 0.97
CA GLN A 10 -2.51 -13.77 -0.11
C GLN A 10 -1.71 -13.47 -1.39
N ILE A 11 -1.52 -12.19 -1.71
CA ILE A 11 -0.71 -11.76 -2.86
C ILE A 11 0.75 -12.17 -2.66
N ALA A 12 1.31 -11.93 -1.47
CA ALA A 12 2.67 -12.33 -1.09
C ALA A 12 2.88 -13.83 -1.25
N TYR A 13 1.91 -14.61 -0.75
CA TYR A 13 1.94 -16.07 -0.84
C TYR A 13 1.98 -16.52 -2.30
N ALA A 14 1.14 -15.93 -3.17
CA ALA A 14 1.12 -16.22 -4.60
C ALA A 14 2.49 -16.01 -5.26
N LEU A 15 3.11 -14.85 -4.99
CA LEU A 15 4.42 -14.50 -5.55
C LEU A 15 5.51 -15.44 -5.06
N LYS A 16 5.50 -15.76 -3.75
CA LYS A 16 6.47 -16.68 -3.14
C LYS A 16 6.38 -18.11 -3.70
N GLN A 17 5.19 -18.61 -4.03
CA GLN A 17 5.06 -19.93 -4.66
C GLN A 17 5.79 -20.00 -6.01
N VAL A 18 5.75 -18.92 -6.79
CA VAL A 18 6.47 -18.84 -8.06
C VAL A 18 7.98 -18.71 -7.84
N GLU A 19 8.42 -17.97 -6.82
CA GLU A 19 9.83 -17.92 -6.40
C GLU A 19 10.36 -19.29 -5.96
N LEU A 20 9.51 -20.12 -5.36
CA LEU A 20 9.82 -21.51 -4.98
C LEU A 20 9.73 -22.51 -6.14
N GLY A 21 9.48 -22.03 -7.37
CA GLY A 21 9.52 -22.84 -8.58
C GLY A 21 8.17 -23.32 -9.12
N MET A 22 7.04 -22.92 -8.52
CA MET A 22 5.72 -23.23 -9.10
C MET A 22 5.47 -22.42 -10.37
N ALA A 23 4.83 -23.03 -11.36
CA ALA A 23 4.43 -22.34 -12.58
C ALA A 23 3.35 -21.27 -12.30
N VAL A 24 3.49 -20.09 -12.90
CA VAL A 24 2.54 -18.96 -12.75
C VAL A 24 1.11 -19.39 -13.06
N GLY A 25 0.90 -20.14 -14.14
CA GLY A 25 -0.43 -20.63 -14.53
C GLY A 25 -1.05 -21.60 -13.50
N GLU A 26 -0.25 -22.37 -12.76
CA GLU A 26 -0.75 -23.23 -11.69
C GLU A 26 -1.19 -22.41 -10.48
N VAL A 27 -0.39 -21.42 -10.08
CA VAL A 27 -0.76 -20.49 -8.99
C VAL A 27 -2.03 -19.72 -9.35
N CYS A 28 -2.14 -19.24 -10.58
CA CYS A 28 -3.32 -18.52 -11.07
C CYS A 28 -4.59 -19.39 -11.03
N ARG A 29 -4.49 -20.66 -11.47
CA ARG A 29 -5.59 -21.63 -11.37
C ARG A 29 -6.01 -21.91 -9.93
N LYS A 30 -5.06 -22.17 -9.02
CA LYS A 30 -5.34 -22.45 -7.61
C LYS A 30 -6.00 -21.27 -6.89
N MET A 31 -5.61 -20.04 -7.24
CA MET A 31 -6.15 -18.82 -6.63
C MET A 31 -7.39 -18.25 -7.34
N GLY A 32 -7.77 -18.81 -8.48
CA GLY A 32 -8.90 -18.30 -9.27
C GLY A 32 -8.66 -16.90 -9.82
N ILE A 33 -7.42 -16.58 -10.21
CA ILE A 33 -7.04 -15.28 -10.78
C ILE A 33 -6.57 -15.42 -12.23
N ALA A 34 -6.69 -14.34 -13.00
CA ALA A 34 -6.06 -14.25 -14.31
C ALA A 34 -4.55 -14.01 -14.19
N GLU A 35 -3.76 -14.51 -15.13
CA GLU A 35 -2.30 -14.28 -15.16
C GLU A 35 -1.94 -12.78 -15.23
N ALA A 36 -2.76 -11.98 -15.92
CA ALA A 36 -2.59 -10.53 -15.95
C ALA A 36 -2.61 -9.92 -14.53
N THR A 37 -3.49 -10.40 -13.65
CA THR A 37 -3.57 -9.98 -12.24
C THR A 37 -2.29 -10.35 -11.49
N PHE A 38 -1.77 -11.55 -11.71
CA PHE A 38 -0.51 -11.99 -11.11
C PHE A 38 0.66 -11.07 -11.51
N TYR A 39 0.78 -10.70 -12.80
CA TYR A 39 1.85 -9.81 -13.23
C TYR A 39 1.70 -8.37 -12.70
N VAL A 40 0.48 -7.88 -12.53
CA VAL A 40 0.22 -6.60 -11.83
C VAL A 40 0.71 -6.68 -10.38
N TRP A 41 0.44 -7.78 -9.69
CA TRP A 41 0.95 -8.01 -8.34
C TRP A 41 2.47 -8.11 -8.32
N ARG A 42 3.07 -8.86 -9.25
CA ARG A 42 4.54 -9.00 -9.34
C ARG A 42 5.21 -7.65 -9.59
N LYS A 43 4.61 -6.77 -10.39
CA LYS A 43 5.13 -5.41 -10.62
C LYS A 43 5.05 -4.54 -9.36
N LYS A 44 4.00 -4.71 -8.55
CA LYS A 44 3.74 -3.87 -7.37
C LYS A 44 4.43 -4.39 -6.10
N TYR A 45 4.55 -5.70 -5.97
CA TYR A 45 4.95 -6.39 -4.73
C TYR A 45 6.09 -7.39 -4.95
N GLY A 46 6.55 -7.60 -6.18
CA GLY A 46 7.65 -8.53 -6.47
C GLY A 46 8.95 -8.09 -5.81
N GLY A 47 9.68 -9.05 -5.24
CA GLY A 47 10.89 -8.79 -4.46
C GLY A 47 10.63 -8.31 -3.02
N LEU A 48 9.37 -8.21 -2.59
CA LEU A 48 9.02 -7.94 -1.19
C LEU A 48 8.51 -9.22 -0.52
N GLY A 49 9.25 -9.72 0.46
CA GLY A 49 8.81 -10.79 1.33
C GLY A 49 7.69 -10.36 2.28
N PRO A 50 7.06 -11.30 3.01
CA PRO A 50 5.95 -11.02 3.92
C PRO A 50 6.27 -9.97 5.01
N SER A 51 7.51 -9.94 5.49
CA SER A 51 8.01 -8.96 6.46
C SER A 51 8.10 -7.55 5.86
N GLU A 52 8.54 -7.44 4.61
CA GLU A 52 8.66 -6.16 3.90
C GLU A 52 7.28 -5.62 3.52
N LEU A 53 6.33 -6.48 3.19
CA LEU A 53 4.93 -6.10 2.98
C LEU A 53 4.26 -5.60 4.26
N LYS A 54 4.48 -6.27 5.39
CA LYS A 54 4.00 -5.78 6.69
C LYS A 54 4.60 -4.42 7.03
N ARG A 55 5.89 -4.24 6.78
CA ARG A 55 6.58 -2.95 6.98
C ARG A 55 6.02 -1.87 6.05
N LEU A 56 5.75 -2.20 4.78
CA LEU A 56 5.15 -1.29 3.82
C LEU A 56 3.78 -0.79 4.29
N ARG A 57 2.89 -1.69 4.75
CA ARG A 57 1.56 -1.31 5.28
C ARG A 57 1.67 -0.36 6.48
N VAL A 58 2.59 -0.64 7.41
CA VAL A 58 2.82 0.24 8.57
C VAL A 58 3.30 1.62 8.13
N LEU A 59 4.26 1.68 7.21
CA LEU A 59 4.78 2.95 6.68
C LEU A 59 3.71 3.74 5.92
N GLU A 60 2.85 3.08 5.14
CA GLU A 60 1.74 3.74 4.43
C GLU A 60 0.73 4.34 5.42
N GLU A 61 0.39 3.62 6.49
CA GLU A 61 -0.51 4.09 7.55
C GLU A 61 0.09 5.28 8.31
N GLU A 62 1.36 5.19 8.70
CA GLU A 62 2.08 6.29 9.35
C GLU A 62 2.15 7.51 8.42
N ASN A 63 2.46 7.32 7.14
CA ASN A 63 2.51 8.41 6.17
C ASN A 63 1.15 9.12 6.03
N ARG A 64 0.05 8.35 6.03
CA ARG A 64 -1.30 8.93 6.01
C ARG A 64 -1.56 9.78 7.25
N LYS A 65 -1.24 9.27 8.44
CA LYS A 65 -1.41 10.02 9.71
C LYS A 65 -0.57 11.29 9.73
N LEU A 66 0.69 11.21 9.29
CA LEU A 66 1.58 12.36 9.23
C LEU A 66 1.06 13.42 8.25
N LYS A 67 0.56 13.02 7.08
CA LYS A 67 -0.07 13.95 6.13
C LYS A 67 -1.29 14.65 6.72
N GLN A 68 -2.14 13.92 7.45
CA GLN A 68 -3.29 14.52 8.12
C GLN A 68 -2.84 15.55 9.18
N LEU A 69 -1.91 15.16 10.04
CA LEU A 69 -1.38 16.06 11.08
C LEU A 69 -0.76 17.33 10.47
N VAL A 70 -0.01 17.21 9.38
CA VAL A 70 0.57 18.36 8.68
C VAL A 70 -0.51 19.25 8.09
N ALA A 71 -1.58 18.68 7.52
CA ALA A 71 -2.70 19.46 7.00
C ALA A 71 -3.39 20.26 8.11
N ASP A 72 -3.71 19.59 9.23
CA ASP A 72 -4.37 20.20 10.38
C ASP A 72 -3.52 21.35 10.97
N LEU A 73 -2.23 21.09 11.22
CA LEU A 73 -1.29 22.11 11.71
C LEU A 73 -1.10 23.28 10.73
N SER A 74 -1.16 23.01 9.42
CA SER A 74 -1.04 24.06 8.40
C SER A 74 -2.27 24.96 8.39
N LEU A 75 -3.47 24.40 8.58
CA LEU A 75 -4.71 25.15 8.71
C LEU A 75 -4.69 26.01 9.98
N ASP A 76 -4.33 25.44 11.12
CA ASP A 76 -4.22 26.16 12.39
C ASP A 76 -3.22 27.32 12.28
N LYS A 77 -2.06 27.07 11.66
CA LYS A 77 -1.07 28.12 11.42
C LYS A 77 -1.64 29.25 10.55
N ALA A 78 -2.34 28.92 9.47
CA ALA A 78 -2.94 29.93 8.60
C ALA A 78 -3.98 30.78 9.34
N MET A 79 -4.85 30.15 10.14
CA MET A 79 -5.83 30.84 10.98
C MET A 79 -5.17 31.78 11.99
N LEU A 80 -4.12 31.32 12.68
CA LEU A 80 -3.39 32.13 13.66
C LEU A 80 -2.70 33.32 12.99
N GLN A 81 -2.08 33.12 11.81
CA GLN A 81 -1.46 34.19 11.05
C GLN A 81 -2.48 35.24 10.61
N GLU A 82 -3.67 34.83 10.18
CA GLU A 82 -4.76 35.73 9.80
C GLU A 82 -5.25 36.56 11.00
N VAL A 83 -5.40 35.96 12.17
CA VAL A 83 -5.77 36.67 13.40
C VAL A 83 -4.71 37.71 13.78
N VAL A 84 -3.42 37.38 13.66
CA VAL A 84 -2.33 38.32 13.95
C VAL A 84 -2.31 39.46 12.94
N THR A 85 -2.48 39.18 11.64
CA THR A 85 -2.50 40.23 10.60
C THR A 85 -3.71 41.15 10.72
N LYS A 86 -4.86 40.66 11.19
CA LYS A 86 -6.05 41.49 11.43
C LYS A 86 -5.98 42.35 12.71
N LYS A 87 -5.06 42.04 13.63
CA LYS A 87 -4.86 42.80 14.88
C LYS A 87 -3.79 43.88 14.79
N LEU A 88 -2.97 43.86 13.73
CA LEU A 88 -2.02 44.89 13.36
C LEU A 88 -2.66 45.86 12.37
#